data_AF-A0A183EP84-F1
#
_entry.id   AF-A0A183EP84-F1
#
_cell.length_a   1.000
_cell.length_b   1.000
_cell.length_c   1.000
_cell.angle_alpha   90.00
_cell.angle_beta   90.00
_cell.angle_gamma   90.00
#
_symmetry.space_group_name_H-M   'P 1'
#
loop_
_entity.id
_entity.type
_entity.pdbx_description
1 polymer ?
#
loop_
_entity_poly.entity_id
_entity_poly.type
_entity_poly.pdbx_seq_one_letter_code
_entity_poly.pdbx_strand_id
1 'polypeptide(L)'
;MHFQQFWVWFGEKGLFSVTTLKDFYELQDRWKDREVLQQFVDEHFDPPGFELIEWYPEDWAAFPSSFLKIEDYHLRRWALHLHRIWRDLCRRVKDDVRLHQELYSLLYVPHPFIIPGGRFREFYYWDSFWIVKGLLFSEMYETAKGIIRNLAYMVENHGFVPNGGRVYYLIRSQPPLLTPMVYEYFLATGDLDLVQEVRHLCLLWVKVAQCEYMLRMHLLRTVFREFAYSCGSLKVLRAKSCWCRLVACPTVFLASFYKSSVVIHLVACRI
;
A
#
# COMPACT_ATOMS: atom_id res chain seq x y z
N MET A 1 -12.38 -19.58 -9.49
CA MET A 1 -11.15 -19.40 -8.69
C MET A 1 -10.05 -18.90 -9.61
N HIS A 2 -9.48 -17.73 -9.34
CA HIS A 2 -8.39 -17.17 -10.16
C HIS A 2 -7.08 -17.92 -9.85
N PHE A 3 -6.58 -18.69 -10.81
CA PHE A 3 -5.43 -19.60 -10.72
C PHE A 3 -4.04 -18.93 -10.55
N GLN A 4 -3.97 -17.60 -10.41
CA GLN A 4 -2.68 -16.88 -10.40
C GLN A 4 -1.93 -16.89 -9.07
N GLN A 5 -2.53 -17.39 -7.98
CA GLN A 5 -1.89 -17.40 -6.65
C GLN A 5 -1.10 -18.68 -6.33
N PHE A 6 -1.27 -19.76 -7.10
CA PHE A 6 -0.70 -21.07 -6.76
C PHE A 6 0.80 -21.23 -7.09
N TRP A 7 1.31 -20.55 -8.13
CA TRP A 7 2.63 -20.89 -8.69
C TRP A 7 3.83 -20.18 -8.04
N VAL A 8 3.61 -19.23 -7.12
CA VAL A 8 4.70 -18.44 -6.50
C VAL A 8 5.44 -19.23 -5.40
N TRP A 9 4.91 -20.38 -4.99
CA TRP A 9 5.34 -21.10 -3.79
C TRP A 9 6.50 -22.11 -3.97
N PHE A 10 7.09 -22.21 -5.16
CA PHE A 10 8.09 -23.23 -5.48
C PHE A 10 9.54 -22.71 -5.54
N GLY A 11 9.85 -21.63 -4.82
CA GLY A 11 11.21 -21.10 -4.69
C GLY A 11 11.90 -21.57 -3.41
N GLU A 12 13.07 -22.19 -3.56
CA GLU A 12 13.96 -22.74 -2.52
C GLU A 12 14.00 -21.93 -1.21
N LYS A 13 13.33 -22.42 -0.16
CA LYS A 13 13.82 -22.57 1.24
C LYS A 13 12.63 -22.80 2.19
N GLY A 14 12.66 -23.89 2.95
CA GLY A 14 11.76 -24.11 4.08
C GLY A 14 11.36 -25.57 4.21
N LEU A 15 11.88 -26.24 5.24
CA LEU A 15 11.76 -27.68 5.50
C LEU A 15 10.31 -28.22 5.60
N PHE A 16 9.30 -27.35 5.63
CA PHE A 16 7.88 -27.72 5.75
C PHE A 16 7.13 -27.74 4.41
N SER A 17 7.57 -26.97 3.39
CA SER A 17 6.95 -27.00 2.05
C SER A 17 7.13 -28.35 1.34
N VAL A 18 8.07 -29.16 1.84
CA VAL A 18 8.37 -30.50 1.34
C VAL A 18 7.21 -31.47 1.60
N THR A 19 6.45 -31.29 2.69
CA THR A 19 5.35 -32.20 3.05
C THR A 19 4.14 -32.00 2.15
N THR A 20 3.57 -30.79 2.10
CA THR A 20 2.42 -30.49 1.23
C THR A 20 2.68 -30.82 -0.24
N LEU A 21 3.87 -30.50 -0.77
CA LEU A 21 4.19 -30.82 -2.16
C LEU A 21 4.34 -32.32 -2.39
N LYS A 22 4.94 -33.04 -1.44
CA LYS A 22 5.02 -34.50 -1.48
C LYS A 22 3.62 -35.12 -1.46
N ASP A 23 2.77 -34.69 -0.54
CA ASP A 23 1.39 -35.17 -0.38
C ASP A 23 0.57 -34.88 -1.65
N PHE A 24 0.81 -33.73 -2.30
CA PHE A 24 0.22 -33.43 -3.60
C PHE A 24 0.66 -34.41 -4.70
N TYR A 25 1.95 -34.75 -4.77
CA TYR A 25 2.44 -35.73 -5.75
C TYR A 25 1.89 -37.14 -5.51
N GLU A 26 1.58 -37.51 -4.26
CA GLU A 26 0.92 -38.77 -3.90
C GLU A 26 -0.55 -38.84 -4.37
N LEU A 27 -1.16 -37.71 -4.77
CA LEU A 27 -2.47 -37.71 -5.43
C LEU A 27 -2.42 -38.31 -6.84
N GLN A 28 -1.26 -38.30 -7.52
CA GLN A 28 -1.06 -38.79 -8.89
C GLN A 28 -2.02 -38.15 -9.90
N ASP A 29 -2.99 -38.88 -10.48
CA ASP A 29 -3.99 -38.34 -11.40
C ASP A 29 -5.29 -37.91 -10.69
N ARG A 30 -5.44 -38.23 -9.38
CA ARG A 30 -6.66 -37.97 -8.62
C ARG A 30 -6.95 -36.48 -8.40
N TRP A 31 -5.95 -35.61 -8.47
CA TRP A 31 -6.14 -34.16 -8.37
C TRP A 31 -7.01 -33.58 -9.49
N LYS A 32 -7.21 -34.33 -10.59
CA LYS A 32 -8.15 -33.95 -11.66
C LYS A 32 -9.60 -33.99 -11.20
N ASP A 33 -9.90 -34.78 -10.17
CA ASP A 33 -11.19 -34.74 -9.49
C ASP A 33 -11.25 -33.50 -8.58
N ARG A 34 -12.30 -32.70 -8.78
CA ARG A 34 -12.51 -31.46 -8.04
C ARG A 34 -12.72 -31.71 -6.56
N GLU A 35 -13.38 -32.78 -6.17
CA GLU A 35 -13.69 -33.08 -4.77
C GLU A 35 -12.41 -33.46 -4.01
N VAL A 36 -11.58 -34.29 -4.63
CA VAL A 36 -10.25 -34.66 -4.10
C VAL A 36 -9.35 -33.44 -3.97
N LEU A 37 -9.31 -32.58 -4.99
CA LEU A 37 -8.50 -31.36 -4.95
C LEU A 37 -9.00 -30.39 -3.87
N GLN A 38 -10.31 -30.23 -3.72
CA GLN A 38 -10.89 -29.38 -2.68
C GLN A 38 -10.54 -29.89 -1.29
N GLN A 39 -10.70 -31.19 -1.04
CA GLN A 39 -10.31 -31.82 0.23
C GLN A 39 -8.83 -31.62 0.52
N PHE A 40 -7.96 -31.84 -0.48
CA PHE A 40 -6.53 -31.60 -0.32
C PHE A 40 -6.23 -30.16 0.08
N VAL A 41 -6.89 -29.17 -0.56
CA VAL A 41 -6.73 -27.76 -0.21
C VAL A 41 -7.18 -27.48 1.22
N ASP A 42 -8.35 -27.99 1.61
CA ASP A 42 -8.94 -27.75 2.94
C ASP A 42 -8.13 -28.40 4.07
N GLU A 43 -7.42 -29.49 3.79
CA GLU A 43 -6.54 -30.19 4.76
C GLU A 43 -5.16 -29.54 4.92
N HIS A 44 -4.65 -28.88 3.87
CA HIS A 44 -3.26 -28.41 3.84
C HIS A 44 -3.10 -26.88 3.88
N PHE A 45 -4.16 -26.11 3.64
CA PHE A 45 -4.09 -24.64 3.57
C PHE A 45 -5.16 -23.98 4.44
N ASP A 46 -4.74 -22.96 5.18
CA ASP A 46 -5.65 -22.13 5.96
C ASP A 46 -6.59 -21.31 5.07
N PRO A 47 -7.80 -20.97 5.57
CA PRO A 47 -8.72 -20.10 4.85
C PRO A 47 -8.09 -18.73 4.63
N PRO A 48 -8.35 -18.09 3.49
CA PRO A 48 -7.67 -16.85 3.17
C PRO A 48 -8.07 -15.75 4.17
N GLY A 49 -7.10 -14.98 4.66
CA GLY A 49 -7.29 -13.99 5.71
C GLY A 49 -7.03 -14.49 7.14
N PHE A 50 -6.75 -15.79 7.32
CA PHE A 50 -6.37 -16.36 8.63
C PHE A 50 -5.18 -15.66 9.29
N GLU A 51 -4.31 -15.05 8.50
CA GLU A 51 -3.09 -14.31 8.86
C GLU A 51 -3.38 -13.02 9.66
N LEU A 52 -4.62 -12.54 9.63
CA LEU A 52 -5.04 -11.26 10.21
C LEU A 52 -5.93 -11.46 11.43
N ILE A 53 -5.75 -10.59 12.41
CA ILE A 53 -6.63 -10.45 13.57
C ILE A 53 -7.36 -9.11 13.47
N GLU A 54 -8.63 -9.06 13.84
CA GLU A 54 -9.35 -7.81 14.05
C GLU A 54 -8.67 -6.98 15.15
N TRP A 55 -8.49 -5.70 14.89
CA TRP A 55 -7.87 -4.79 15.85
C TRP A 55 -8.77 -3.56 16.02
N TYR A 56 -8.87 -3.08 17.25
CA TYR A 56 -9.62 -1.88 17.58
C TYR A 56 -8.63 -0.79 18.00
N PRO A 57 -8.48 0.29 17.22
CA PRO A 57 -7.53 1.35 17.54
C PRO A 57 -7.89 2.04 18.86
N GLU A 58 -6.91 2.23 19.72
CA GLU A 58 -7.07 2.88 21.04
C GLU A 58 -7.36 4.38 20.92
N ASP A 59 -6.85 5.01 19.86
CA ASP A 59 -7.04 6.42 19.54
C ASP A 59 -8.35 6.69 18.75
N TRP A 60 -9.21 5.70 18.55
CA TRP A 60 -10.50 5.89 17.91
C TRP A 60 -11.52 6.48 18.90
N ALA A 61 -12.03 7.67 18.59
CA ALA A 61 -13.08 8.34 19.35
C ALA A 61 -14.35 8.47 18.50
N ALA A 62 -15.52 8.06 19.01
CA ALA A 62 -16.76 8.04 18.22
C ALA A 62 -17.17 9.42 17.63
N PHE A 63 -16.75 10.52 18.26
CA PHE A 63 -17.04 11.88 17.83
C PHE A 63 -15.79 12.77 17.95
N PRO A 64 -14.86 12.70 16.98
CA PRO A 64 -13.66 13.53 16.99
C PRO A 64 -14.00 15.01 16.81
N SER A 65 -13.21 15.90 17.43
CA SER A 65 -13.52 17.33 17.49
C SER A 65 -13.42 18.00 16.11
N SER A 66 -12.53 17.48 15.26
CA SER A 66 -12.36 17.87 13.86
C SER A 66 -13.64 17.86 13.03
N PHE A 67 -14.60 16.98 13.32
CA PHE A 67 -15.86 16.88 12.56
C PHE A 67 -16.81 18.04 12.87
N LEU A 68 -16.62 18.75 13.99
CA LEU A 68 -17.38 19.96 14.29
C LEU A 68 -17.10 21.10 13.30
N LYS A 69 -15.94 21.04 12.61
CA LYS A 69 -15.56 21.99 11.55
C LYS A 69 -16.40 21.84 10.28
N ILE A 70 -17.10 20.71 10.12
CA ILE A 70 -17.99 20.48 8.97
C ILE A 70 -19.33 21.13 9.29
N GLU A 71 -19.61 22.32 8.75
CA GLU A 71 -20.84 23.07 9.06
C GLU A 71 -22.12 22.33 8.63
N ASP A 72 -22.10 21.72 7.44
CA ASP A 72 -23.26 21.01 6.91
C ASP A 72 -23.56 19.72 7.71
N TYR A 73 -24.79 19.63 8.21
CA TYR A 73 -25.24 18.51 9.03
C TYR A 73 -25.20 17.17 8.29
N HIS A 74 -25.62 17.13 7.02
CA HIS A 74 -25.68 15.89 6.25
C HIS A 74 -24.29 15.38 5.91
N LEU A 75 -23.37 16.27 5.51
CA LEU A 75 -21.97 15.94 5.28
C LEU A 75 -21.27 15.52 6.57
N ARG A 76 -21.53 16.19 7.70
CA ARG A 76 -20.97 15.78 9.00
C ARG A 76 -21.44 14.39 9.39
N ARG A 77 -22.73 14.10 9.24
CA ARG A 77 -23.30 12.77 9.53
C ARG A 77 -22.72 11.69 8.63
N TRP A 78 -22.58 11.97 7.33
CA TRP A 78 -21.94 11.05 6.38
C TRP A 78 -20.47 10.81 6.71
N ALA A 79 -19.72 11.87 7.05
CA ALA A 79 -18.32 11.76 7.43
C ALA A 79 -18.14 10.94 8.72
N LEU A 80 -19.03 11.11 9.71
CA LEU A 80 -19.05 10.26 10.92
C LEU A 80 -19.36 8.80 10.61
N HIS A 81 -20.16 8.52 9.58
CA HIS A 81 -20.37 7.16 9.10
C HIS A 81 -19.07 6.57 8.53
N LEU A 82 -18.35 7.33 7.70
CA LEU A 82 -17.03 6.91 7.20
C LEU A 82 -16.01 6.71 8.33
N HIS A 83 -16.02 7.58 9.33
CA HIS A 83 -15.12 7.49 10.48
C HIS A 83 -15.25 6.15 11.24
N ARG A 84 -16.46 5.59 11.31
CA ARG A 84 -16.70 4.27 11.92
C ARG A 84 -16.05 3.14 11.13
N ILE A 85 -15.90 3.29 9.80
CA ILE A 85 -15.32 2.27 8.94
C ILE A 85 -13.83 2.06 9.28
N TRP A 86 -13.10 3.09 9.72
CA TRP A 86 -11.70 2.95 10.15
C TRP A 86 -11.53 1.93 11.26
N ARG A 87 -12.42 1.95 12.24
CA ARG A 87 -12.44 0.97 13.32
C ARG A 87 -12.71 -0.44 12.78
N ASP A 88 -13.68 -0.58 11.89
CA ASP A 88 -14.13 -1.89 11.41
C ASP A 88 -13.13 -2.54 10.42
N LEU A 89 -12.31 -1.73 9.75
CA LEU A 89 -11.27 -2.19 8.79
C LEU A 89 -9.87 -2.27 9.39
N CYS A 90 -9.69 -1.99 10.68
CA CYS A 90 -8.37 -2.09 11.30
C CYS A 90 -7.99 -3.55 11.57
N ARG A 91 -6.79 -3.95 11.15
CA ARG A 91 -6.27 -5.32 11.27
C ARG A 91 -4.86 -5.30 11.81
N ARG A 92 -4.49 -6.38 12.49
CA ARG A 92 -3.12 -6.66 12.94
C ARG A 92 -2.66 -7.98 12.36
N VAL A 93 -1.40 -8.06 11.93
CA VAL A 93 -0.80 -9.32 11.48
C VAL A 93 -0.51 -10.21 12.70
N LYS A 94 -0.83 -11.50 12.60
CA LYS A 94 -0.47 -12.48 13.65
C LYS A 94 1.04 -12.55 13.83
N ASP A 95 1.49 -12.75 15.07
CA ASP A 95 2.91 -12.98 15.37
C ASP A 95 3.47 -14.25 14.70
N ASP A 96 2.58 -15.21 14.38
CA ASP A 96 2.95 -16.42 13.65
C ASP A 96 3.54 -16.11 12.26
N VAL A 97 3.03 -15.07 11.58
CA VAL A 97 3.56 -14.59 10.30
C VAL A 97 4.99 -14.07 10.45
N ARG A 98 5.33 -13.48 11.60
CA ARG A 98 6.70 -13.03 11.90
C ARG A 98 7.64 -14.21 12.12
N LEU A 99 7.18 -15.24 12.82
CA LEU A 99 7.98 -16.40 13.20
C LEU A 99 8.18 -17.37 12.03
N HIS A 100 7.19 -17.46 11.14
CA HIS A 100 7.11 -18.44 10.05
C HIS A 100 6.79 -17.78 8.71
N GLN A 101 7.46 -16.66 8.37
CA GLN A 101 7.20 -15.84 7.17
C GLN A 101 7.21 -16.65 5.85
N GLU A 102 7.95 -17.75 5.80
CA GLU A 102 8.02 -18.69 4.67
C GLU A 102 6.70 -19.46 4.42
N LEU A 103 5.81 -19.54 5.41
CA LEU A 103 4.50 -20.17 5.31
C LEU A 103 3.39 -19.17 4.93
N TYR A 104 3.74 -17.90 4.76
CA TYR A 104 2.76 -16.85 4.57
C TYR A 104 3.06 -16.01 3.35
N SER A 105 2.01 -15.73 2.58
CA SER A 105 2.13 -14.78 1.50
C SER A 105 2.01 -13.34 1.98
N LEU A 106 1.36 -13.07 3.13
CA LEU A 106 1.33 -11.75 3.75
C LEU A 106 2.68 -11.42 4.36
N LEU A 107 3.18 -10.22 4.11
CA LEU A 107 4.39 -9.70 4.72
C LEU A 107 4.07 -9.21 6.13
N TYR A 108 4.87 -9.64 7.10
CA TYR A 108 4.75 -9.17 8.46
C TYR A 108 4.99 -7.66 8.57
N VAL A 109 4.18 -6.99 9.41
CA VAL A 109 4.39 -5.61 9.83
C VAL A 109 4.12 -5.48 11.34
N PRO A 110 4.89 -4.66 12.06
CA PRO A 110 4.81 -4.60 13.53
C PRO A 110 3.58 -3.88 14.09
N HIS A 111 2.99 -2.95 13.35
CA HIS A 111 1.85 -2.16 13.81
C HIS A 111 0.54 -2.57 13.13
N PRO A 112 -0.62 -2.33 13.77
CA PRO A 112 -1.91 -2.42 13.10
C PRO A 112 -1.99 -1.48 11.89
N PHE A 113 -2.83 -1.84 10.92
CA PHE A 113 -3.07 -1.03 9.72
C PHE A 113 -4.53 -1.14 9.28
N ILE A 114 -4.94 -0.26 8.37
CA ILE A 114 -6.29 -0.28 7.78
C ILE A 114 -6.23 -0.96 6.42
N ILE A 115 -7.09 -1.95 6.20
CA ILE A 115 -7.29 -2.54 4.86
C ILE A 115 -8.26 -1.68 4.05
N PRO A 116 -8.18 -1.65 2.70
CA PRO A 116 -9.15 -0.94 1.86
C PRO A 116 -10.59 -1.47 1.97
N GLY A 117 -10.76 -2.73 2.38
CA GLY A 117 -12.05 -3.40 2.55
C GLY A 117 -12.39 -4.39 1.42
N GLY A 118 -13.54 -5.06 1.57
CA GLY A 118 -14.01 -6.08 0.63
C GLY A 118 -13.08 -7.30 0.57
N ARG A 119 -12.59 -7.63 -0.62
CA ARG A 119 -11.72 -8.80 -0.84
C ARG A 119 -10.25 -8.56 -0.46
N PHE A 120 -9.86 -7.31 -0.21
CA PHE A 120 -8.47 -6.93 0.04
C PHE A 120 -8.09 -7.19 1.50
N ARG A 121 -7.00 -7.92 1.71
CA ARG A 121 -6.57 -8.41 3.03
C ARG A 121 -5.09 -8.14 3.25
N GLU A 122 -4.63 -7.01 2.76
CA GLU A 122 -3.26 -6.52 2.85
C GLU A 122 -3.29 -4.99 2.81
N PHE A 123 -2.23 -4.36 3.30
CA PHE A 123 -2.03 -2.93 3.06
C PHE A 123 -1.59 -2.70 1.61
N TYR A 124 -1.94 -1.55 1.07
CA TYR A 124 -1.48 -1.07 -0.24
C TYR A 124 -0.80 0.28 -0.08
N TYR A 125 0.29 0.49 -0.80
CA TYR A 125 1.17 1.63 -0.54
C TYR A 125 0.50 2.98 -0.82
N TRP A 126 0.01 3.21 -2.04
CA TRP A 126 -0.59 4.50 -2.39
C TRP A 126 -1.96 4.73 -1.72
N ASP A 127 -2.75 3.67 -1.48
CA ASP A 127 -4.02 3.75 -0.74
C ASP A 127 -3.78 4.21 0.70
N SER A 128 -2.68 3.76 1.31
CA SER A 128 -2.28 4.15 2.68
C SER A 128 -2.12 5.66 2.83
N PHE A 129 -1.80 6.41 1.77
CA PHE A 129 -1.70 7.87 1.86
C PHE A 129 -3.05 8.51 2.15
N TRP A 130 -4.08 8.08 1.43
CA TRP A 130 -5.45 8.59 1.61
C TRP A 130 -6.05 8.16 2.93
N ILE A 131 -5.74 6.93 3.36
CA ILE A 131 -6.07 6.43 4.69
C ILE A 131 -5.43 7.30 5.76
N VAL A 132 -4.11 7.56 5.70
CA VAL A 132 -3.41 8.42 6.66
C VAL A 132 -4.05 9.81 6.71
N LYS A 133 -4.35 10.44 5.57
CA LYS A 133 -5.06 11.73 5.54
C LYS A 133 -6.41 11.67 6.26
N GLY A 134 -7.19 10.61 6.05
CA GLY A 134 -8.48 10.39 6.71
C GLY A 134 -8.35 10.13 8.21
N LEU A 135 -7.32 9.39 8.63
CA LEU A 135 -7.01 9.13 10.04
C LEU A 135 -6.57 10.40 10.77
N LEU A 136 -5.73 11.22 10.14
CA LEU A 136 -5.32 12.52 10.68
C LEU A 136 -6.52 13.47 10.86
N PHE A 137 -7.44 13.51 9.89
CA PHE A 137 -8.70 14.23 10.07
C PHE A 137 -9.55 13.61 11.18
N SER A 138 -9.49 12.29 11.36
CA SER A 138 -10.20 11.55 12.41
C SER A 138 -9.56 11.65 13.80
N GLU A 139 -8.48 12.42 13.95
CA GLU A 139 -7.71 12.54 15.20
C GLU A 139 -7.08 11.21 15.67
N MET A 140 -6.94 10.25 14.75
CA MET A 140 -6.33 8.93 14.97
C MET A 140 -4.83 8.96 14.65
N TYR A 141 -4.09 9.74 15.46
CA TYR A 141 -2.68 10.01 15.21
C TYR A 141 -1.78 8.78 15.43
N GLU A 142 -2.03 7.96 16.45
CA GLU A 142 -1.22 6.79 16.75
C GLU A 142 -1.40 5.70 15.68
N THR A 143 -2.63 5.54 15.18
CA THR A 143 -2.91 4.64 14.05
C THR A 143 -2.18 5.11 12.78
N ALA A 144 -2.23 6.42 12.48
CA ALA A 144 -1.52 6.98 11.33
C ALA A 144 0.01 6.80 11.45
N LYS A 145 0.56 7.02 12.65
CA LYS A 145 1.97 6.79 12.99
C LYS A 145 2.37 5.34 12.77
N GLY A 146 1.55 4.39 13.23
CA GLY A 146 1.75 2.96 13.05
C GLY A 146 1.81 2.54 11.58
N ILE A 147 0.92 3.08 10.74
CA ILE A 147 0.95 2.83 9.28
C ILE A 147 2.25 3.35 8.66
N ILE A 148 2.68 4.58 9.00
CA ILE A 148 3.93 5.15 8.50
C ILE A 148 5.12 4.27 8.91
N ARG A 149 5.16 3.80 10.16
CA ARG A 149 6.19 2.87 10.65
C ARG A 149 6.17 1.53 9.95
N ASN A 150 5.00 0.99 9.62
CA ASN A 150 4.90 -0.23 8.81
C ASN A 150 5.49 -0.07 7.41
N LEU A 151 5.24 1.08 6.77
CA LEU A 151 5.83 1.37 5.46
C LEU A 151 7.34 1.60 5.57
N ALA A 152 7.81 2.27 6.63
CA ALA A 152 9.24 2.40 6.93
C ALA A 152 9.91 1.03 7.15
N TYR A 153 9.26 0.14 7.90
CA TYR A 153 9.69 -1.24 8.11
C TYR A 153 9.84 -2.01 6.79
N MET A 154 8.95 -1.80 5.82
CA MET A 154 9.10 -2.39 4.48
C MET A 154 10.36 -1.90 3.78
N VAL A 155 10.68 -0.61 3.89
CA VAL A 155 11.93 -0.06 3.35
C VAL A 155 13.16 -0.68 4.00
N GLU A 156 13.15 -0.83 5.33
CA GLU A 156 14.28 -1.38 6.08
C GLU A 156 14.55 -2.83 5.70
N ASN A 157 13.50 -3.65 5.54
CA ASN A 157 13.66 -5.09 5.32
C ASN A 157 13.72 -5.50 3.85
N HIS A 158 13.15 -4.71 2.94
CA HIS A 158 13.06 -5.03 1.51
C HIS A 158 13.71 -3.98 0.60
N GLY A 159 14.22 -2.88 1.14
CA GLY A 159 14.82 -1.78 0.38
C GLY A 159 13.81 -0.84 -0.28
N PHE A 160 12.54 -1.23 -0.35
CA PHE A 160 11.45 -0.41 -0.86
C PHE A 160 10.07 -0.86 -0.30
N VAL A 161 9.01 -0.15 -0.67
CA VAL A 161 7.65 -0.32 -0.21
C VAL A 161 6.96 -1.03 -1.37
N PRO A 162 6.56 -2.29 -1.20
CA PRO A 162 5.90 -3.03 -2.25
C PRO A 162 4.53 -2.43 -2.55
N ASN A 163 3.98 -2.77 -3.71
CA ASN A 163 2.62 -2.36 -4.10
C ASN A 163 1.59 -2.68 -2.99
N GLY A 164 1.72 -3.85 -2.37
CA GLY A 164 1.02 -4.20 -1.15
C GLY A 164 1.80 -5.20 -0.30
N GLY A 165 1.26 -5.54 0.86
CA GLY A 165 1.91 -6.40 1.86
C GLY A 165 1.95 -7.88 1.51
N ARG A 166 2.31 -8.27 0.29
CA ARG A 166 2.38 -9.68 -0.13
C ARG A 166 3.73 -10.00 -0.78
N VAL A 167 4.26 -11.21 -0.57
CA VAL A 167 5.55 -11.67 -1.12
C VAL A 167 5.63 -11.53 -2.64
N TYR A 168 4.54 -11.82 -3.37
CA TYR A 168 4.48 -11.67 -4.82
C TYR A 168 4.44 -10.20 -5.31
N TYR A 169 4.41 -9.23 -4.38
CA TYR A 169 4.59 -7.80 -4.68
C TYR A 169 6.00 -7.30 -4.41
N LEU A 170 6.94 -8.15 -3.94
CA LEU A 170 8.35 -7.80 -3.71
C LEU A 170 9.16 -7.54 -5.00
N ILE A 171 8.51 -7.51 -6.16
CA ILE A 171 9.11 -7.14 -7.44
C ILE A 171 8.56 -5.82 -8.01
N ARG A 172 7.62 -5.17 -7.30
CA ARG A 172 6.93 -3.97 -7.80
C ARG A 172 6.54 -3.00 -6.69
N SER A 173 6.70 -1.72 -6.96
CA SER A 173 6.27 -0.64 -6.07
C SER A 173 5.05 0.11 -6.63
N GLN A 174 4.67 1.20 -5.98
CA GLN A 174 3.61 2.15 -6.32
C GLN A 174 4.17 3.58 -6.19
N PRO A 175 3.40 4.63 -6.57
CA PRO A 175 3.86 6.01 -6.43
C PRO A 175 4.45 6.28 -5.03
N PRO A 176 5.65 6.89 -4.94
CA PRO A 176 6.38 7.03 -3.68
C PRO A 176 5.73 8.12 -2.81
N LEU A 177 4.83 7.71 -1.91
CA LEU A 177 4.06 8.61 -1.05
C LEU A 177 4.49 8.58 0.42
N LEU A 178 5.50 7.80 0.81
CA LEU A 178 5.97 7.73 2.21
C LEU A 178 6.41 9.09 2.76
N THR A 179 7.27 9.83 2.05
CA THR A 179 7.70 11.17 2.51
C THR A 179 6.55 12.17 2.62
N PRO A 180 5.61 12.26 1.64
CA PRO A 180 4.36 13.00 1.84
C PRO A 180 3.54 12.58 3.06
N MET A 181 3.42 11.29 3.37
CA MET A 181 2.71 10.82 4.58
C MET A 181 3.36 11.34 5.85
N VAL A 182 4.70 11.24 5.94
CA VAL A 182 5.48 11.74 7.09
C VAL A 182 5.29 13.25 7.24
N TYR A 183 5.31 13.99 6.13
CA TYR A 183 5.11 15.43 6.14
C TYR A 183 3.71 15.84 6.62
N GLU A 184 2.66 15.18 6.11
CA GLU A 184 1.27 15.43 6.53
C GLU A 184 1.06 15.09 8.01
N TYR A 185 1.64 13.98 8.47
CA TYR A 185 1.61 13.61 9.89
C TYR A 185 2.32 14.64 10.76
N PHE A 186 3.50 15.11 10.36
CA PHE A 186 4.25 16.15 11.07
C PHE A 186 3.47 17.46 11.14
N LEU A 187 2.83 17.89 10.05
CA LEU A 187 1.99 19.09 10.05
C LEU A 187 0.80 19.00 11.02
N ALA A 188 0.25 17.80 11.19
CA ALA A 188 -0.89 17.58 12.07
C ALA A 188 -0.50 17.49 13.56
N THR A 189 0.68 16.94 13.87
CA THR A 189 1.06 16.56 15.25
C THR A 189 2.24 17.34 15.83
N GLY A 190 3.13 17.87 14.98
CA GLY A 190 4.42 18.44 15.39
C GLY A 190 5.45 17.41 15.87
N ASP A 191 5.17 16.11 15.74
CA ASP A 191 6.02 15.01 16.20
C ASP A 191 7.30 14.89 15.36
N LEU A 192 8.37 15.48 15.88
CA LEU A 192 9.71 15.45 15.27
C LEU A 192 10.40 14.09 15.45
N ASP A 193 9.98 13.29 16.43
CA ASP A 193 10.63 12.01 16.72
C ASP A 193 10.38 11.02 15.58
N LEU A 194 9.14 10.94 15.07
CA LEU A 194 8.84 10.14 13.89
C LEU A 194 9.65 10.60 12.68
N VAL A 195 9.78 11.92 12.47
CA VAL A 195 10.54 12.47 11.35
C VAL A 195 12.01 12.07 11.44
N GLN A 196 12.59 12.12 12.65
CA GLN A 196 13.98 11.71 12.88
C GLN A 196 14.18 10.21 12.67
N GLU A 197 13.24 9.38 13.17
CA GLU A 197 13.22 7.93 13.01
C GLU A 197 13.32 7.53 11.54
N VAL A 198 12.43 8.08 10.69
CA VAL A 198 12.34 7.70 9.26
C VAL A 198 13.20 8.55 8.33
N ARG A 199 13.95 9.54 8.87
CA ARG A 199 14.74 10.51 8.07
C ARG A 199 15.68 9.82 7.10
N HIS A 200 16.41 8.83 7.59
CA HIS A 200 17.43 8.12 6.82
C HIS A 200 16.81 7.34 5.66
N LEU A 201 15.64 6.72 5.89
CA LEU A 201 14.86 6.01 4.88
C LEU A 201 14.29 6.94 3.81
N CYS A 202 13.74 8.10 4.21
CA CYS A 202 13.20 9.08 3.27
C CYS A 202 14.29 9.64 2.35
N LEU A 203 15.51 9.87 2.86
CA LEU A 203 16.63 10.34 2.05
C LEU A 203 17.14 9.29 1.05
N LEU A 204 17.16 8.01 1.45
CA LEU A 204 17.45 6.89 0.57
C LEU A 204 16.40 6.77 -0.53
N TRP A 205 15.12 6.87 -0.15
CA TRP A 205 14.01 6.76 -1.09
C TRP A 205 13.90 7.88 -2.08
N VAL A 206 14.07 9.13 -1.65
CA VAL A 206 14.04 10.26 -2.58
C VAL A 206 15.12 10.08 -3.64
N LYS A 207 16.31 9.59 -3.26
CA LYS A 207 17.39 9.29 -4.22
C LYS A 207 17.02 8.15 -5.18
N VAL A 208 16.51 7.02 -4.66
CA VAL A 208 16.15 5.84 -5.48
C VAL A 208 14.94 6.13 -6.39
N ALA A 209 13.89 6.73 -5.85
CA ALA A 209 12.70 7.12 -6.59
C ALA A 209 13.01 8.19 -7.65
N GLN A 210 13.87 9.17 -7.35
CA GLN A 210 14.33 10.12 -8.37
C GLN A 210 15.08 9.41 -9.50
N CYS A 211 15.95 8.44 -9.19
CA CYS A 211 16.65 7.66 -10.21
C CYS A 211 15.68 6.86 -11.10
N GLU A 212 14.74 6.11 -10.52
CA GLU A 212 13.78 5.32 -11.31
C GLU A 212 12.80 6.21 -12.11
N TYR A 213 12.32 7.31 -11.53
CA TYR A 213 11.42 8.24 -12.21
C TYR A 213 12.14 9.00 -13.32
N MET A 214 13.41 9.38 -13.12
CA MET A 214 14.26 9.94 -14.18
C MET A 214 14.54 8.95 -15.29
N LEU A 215 14.73 7.66 -14.98
CA LEU A 215 14.91 6.59 -15.98
C LEU A 215 13.63 6.32 -16.78
N ARG A 216 12.46 6.26 -16.13
CA ARG A 216 11.16 6.07 -16.79
C ARG A 216 10.73 7.29 -17.62
N MET A 217 11.01 8.51 -17.16
CA MET A 217 10.81 9.71 -17.99
C MET A 217 11.80 9.80 -19.16
N HIS A 218 13.03 9.29 -19.00
CA HIS A 218 13.95 9.15 -20.14
C HIS A 218 13.40 8.16 -21.18
N LEU A 219 12.87 7.00 -20.76
CA LEU A 219 12.22 6.04 -21.65
C LEU A 219 10.98 6.63 -22.34
N LEU A 220 10.13 7.37 -21.63
CA LEU A 220 9.02 8.09 -22.26
C LEU A 220 9.50 9.18 -23.22
N ARG A 221 10.61 9.87 -22.95
CA ARG A 221 11.24 10.81 -23.91
C ARG A 221 11.80 10.10 -25.14
N THR A 222 12.32 8.87 -25.02
CA THR A 222 12.83 8.09 -26.15
C THR A 222 11.68 7.55 -27.00
N VAL A 223 10.62 7.02 -26.38
CA VAL A 223 9.40 6.55 -27.05
C VAL A 223 8.64 7.71 -27.72
N PHE A 224 8.54 8.87 -27.08
CA PHE A 224 7.97 10.07 -27.70
C PHE A 224 8.89 10.71 -28.74
N ARG A 225 10.22 10.53 -28.67
CA ARG A 225 11.12 10.94 -29.75
C ARG A 225 10.85 10.12 -31.00
N GLU A 226 10.67 8.81 -30.89
CA GLU A 226 10.35 7.97 -32.05
C GLU A 226 8.95 8.28 -32.63
N PHE A 227 7.96 8.60 -31.79
CA PHE A 227 6.66 9.08 -32.28
C PHE A 227 6.73 10.49 -32.92
N ALA A 228 7.59 11.37 -32.42
CA ALA A 228 7.77 12.72 -32.97
C ALA A 228 8.57 12.74 -34.29
N TYR A 229 9.27 11.66 -34.66
CA TYR A 229 9.85 11.52 -35.99
C TYR A 229 8.82 11.19 -37.08
N SER A 230 7.59 10.81 -36.72
CA SER A 230 6.51 10.51 -37.69
C SER A 230 5.58 11.70 -37.96
N CYS A 231 5.59 12.74 -37.12
CA CYS A 231 4.80 13.95 -37.33
C CYS A 231 5.71 15.17 -37.40
N GLY A 232 6.13 15.53 -38.61
CA GLY A 232 7.06 16.62 -38.87
C GLY A 232 6.53 17.98 -38.39
N SER A 233 7.22 18.59 -37.43
CA SER A 233 7.50 20.04 -37.31
C SER A 233 8.20 20.35 -35.99
N LEU A 234 9.52 20.58 -36.06
CA LEU A 234 10.36 20.96 -34.91
C LEU A 234 10.29 22.47 -34.66
N LYS A 235 9.94 22.89 -33.44
CA LYS A 235 10.50 24.10 -32.82
C LYS A 235 11.19 23.73 -31.52
N VAL A 236 12.52 23.81 -31.54
CA VAL A 236 13.42 23.53 -30.42
C VAL A 236 13.39 24.72 -29.46
N LEU A 237 12.77 24.57 -28.30
CA LEU A 237 13.01 25.45 -27.16
C LEU A 237 14.13 24.84 -26.31
N ARG A 238 15.32 25.44 -26.41
CA ARG A 238 16.45 25.21 -25.48
C ARG A 238 16.04 25.71 -24.09
N ALA A 239 15.75 24.80 -23.17
CA ALA A 239 15.65 25.10 -21.75
C ALA A 239 16.93 24.65 -21.03
N LYS A 240 17.98 25.48 -21.07
CA LYS A 240 18.99 25.49 -20.00
C LYS A 240 18.48 26.46 -18.92
N SER A 241 18.75 26.14 -17.65
CA SER A 241 18.53 26.96 -16.43
C SER A 241 17.08 27.29 -15.99
N CYS A 242 16.26 26.27 -15.65
CA CYS A 242 15.07 26.47 -14.81
C CYS A 242 14.69 25.30 -13.87
N TRP A 243 15.63 24.41 -13.53
CA TRP A 243 15.32 23.22 -12.74
C TRP A 243 15.38 23.39 -11.22
N CYS A 244 15.90 24.51 -10.69
CA CYS A 244 15.86 24.78 -9.25
C CYS A 244 14.55 25.43 -8.75
N ARG A 245 13.57 25.75 -9.62
CA ARG A 245 12.28 26.35 -9.21
C ARG A 245 11.07 25.41 -9.22
N LEU A 246 11.21 24.19 -9.73
CA LEU A 246 10.14 23.19 -9.70
C LEU A 246 10.10 22.37 -8.40
N VAL A 247 11.06 22.57 -7.51
CA VAL A 247 11.12 21.94 -6.17
C VAL A 247 10.27 22.70 -5.14
N ALA A 248 9.66 23.84 -5.49
CA ALA A 248 8.97 24.72 -4.54
C ALA A 248 7.44 24.77 -4.68
N CYS A 249 6.79 23.86 -5.43
CA CYS A 249 5.32 23.91 -5.58
C CYS A 249 4.67 22.52 -5.62
N PRO A 250 4.29 21.95 -4.45
CA PRO A 250 3.46 20.75 -4.37
C PRO A 250 2.09 20.92 -5.04
N THR A 251 1.60 22.15 -5.16
CA THR A 251 0.25 22.49 -5.63
C THR A 251 0.02 22.25 -7.12
N VAL A 252 1.05 22.37 -7.97
CA VAL A 252 0.90 22.23 -9.43
C VAL A 252 0.81 20.76 -9.85
N PHE A 253 1.45 19.85 -9.12
CA PHE A 253 1.36 18.40 -9.37
C PHE A 253 0.01 17.83 -8.93
N LEU A 254 -0.53 18.32 -7.80
CA LEU A 254 -1.84 17.92 -7.27
C LEU A 254 -2.98 18.39 -8.20
N ALA A 255 -2.95 19.62 -8.73
CA ALA A 255 -4.07 20.19 -9.48
C ALA A 255 -4.46 19.43 -10.77
N SER A 256 -3.51 18.79 -11.46
CA SER A 256 -3.78 18.05 -12.70
C SER A 256 -4.33 16.63 -12.46
N PHE A 257 -3.99 16.01 -11.33
CA PHE A 257 -4.52 14.70 -10.91
C PHE A 257 -5.87 14.82 -10.14
N TYR A 258 -6.13 15.98 -9.52
CA TYR A 258 -7.27 16.17 -8.59
C TYR A 258 -8.65 16.26 -9.25
N LYS A 259 -8.77 16.70 -10.51
CA LYS A 259 -10.09 16.95 -11.11
C LYS A 259 -10.86 15.69 -11.53
N SER A 260 -10.19 14.54 -11.63
CA SER A 260 -10.83 13.31 -12.14
C SER A 260 -10.92 12.18 -11.11
N SER A 261 -10.06 12.15 -10.08
CA SER A 261 -9.91 10.96 -9.23
C SER A 261 -10.74 10.98 -7.94
N VAL A 262 -11.15 12.15 -7.43
CA VAL A 262 -11.85 12.28 -6.14
C VAL A 262 -13.27 11.70 -6.19
N VAL A 263 -13.96 11.80 -7.32
CA VAL A 263 -15.32 11.24 -7.49
C VAL A 263 -15.28 9.76 -7.89
N ILE A 264 -14.23 9.31 -8.59
CA ILE A 264 -14.14 7.95 -9.11
C ILE A 264 -13.74 6.95 -8.02
N HIS A 265 -12.88 7.31 -7.07
CA HIS A 265 -12.38 6.33 -6.09
C HIS A 265 -13.37 5.99 -4.96
N LEU A 266 -14.22 6.93 -4.55
CA LEU A 266 -15.29 6.68 -3.57
C LEU A 266 -16.48 5.91 -4.17
N VAL A 267 -16.68 5.96 -5.49
CA VAL A 267 -17.76 5.24 -6.20
C VAL A 267 -17.29 3.86 -6.72
N ALA A 268 -15.99 3.67 -6.96
CA ALA A 268 -15.45 2.41 -7.49
C ALA A 268 -15.25 1.31 -6.44
N CYS A 269 -15.15 1.65 -5.15
CA CYS A 269 -15.31 0.68 -4.07
C CYS A 269 -16.78 0.60 -3.69
N ARG A 270 -17.54 -0.22 -4.44
CA ARG A 270 -18.94 -0.56 -4.12
C ARG A 270 -19.04 -1.12 -2.69
N ILE A 271 -19.50 -0.27 -1.78
CA ILE A 271 -20.55 -0.62 -0.81
C ILE A 271 -21.88 -0.31 -1.51
#